data_AF-C8PK47-F1
#
_entry.id   AF-C8PK47-F1
#
_cell.length_a   1.000
_cell.length_b   1.000
_cell.length_c   1.000
_cell.angle_alpha   90.00
_cell.angle_beta   90.00
_cell.angle_gamma   90.00
#
_symmetry.space_group_name_H-M   'P 1'
#
loop_
_entity.id
_entity.type
_entity.pdbx_description
1 polymer ?
#
loop_
_entity_poly.entity_id
_entity_poly.type
_entity_poly.pdbx_seq_one_letter_code
_entity_poly.pdbx_strand_id
1 'polypeptide(L)'
;MKYLKAILQFIAVFACLILYLFISGRVGLHKSQSHYTITIGSDATKEAGLDKYVSEAEMQSFAFRHWDIDYNSNPKNVFKEPATDVELKRLLKSKQTDKILKFMKDNNLTVDHTMHGGVTPVMYSSFWDDTNTTQELIKLGADIHKKDEYKLSAMAYAIENNATKAVRLLLDNGVKFEEAEVVRNRLLPPNYNHIKSLQISDDGNFTLIYDTDYPMISIGEPNYFFSYLTNTNMYEIAKMALESGYKPYIWKFQNSTVGLRYGNDIKKVVPEGILNDKAEPTDGFDITEYDFSLYDTFPGTPNYEPILKLLMQYNVGGQPSPEFLKRKYDDCHRNYIYSLDSYYKINYDATYYIPKSEISLIMTVYRKYCKDKNFTFKDVYEYTKFTSKLNEMKAVSIHMYTRDKDGRKLDQPYKDNLKKLDKYIDEISSDEIKNAIKESYEN
;
A
#
# COMPACT_ATOMS: atom_id res chain seq x y z
N MET A 1 -26.98 -74.59 -8.54
CA MET A 1 -28.11 -73.93 -7.85
C MET A 1 -27.73 -73.25 -6.52
N LYS A 2 -27.15 -73.94 -5.50
CA LYS A 2 -26.85 -73.30 -4.19
C LYS A 2 -26.12 -71.95 -4.28
N TYR A 3 -25.05 -71.85 -5.07
CA TYR A 3 -24.29 -70.60 -5.24
C TYR A 3 -25.06 -69.46 -5.90
N LEU A 4 -25.97 -69.73 -6.85
CA LEU A 4 -26.77 -68.69 -7.51
C LEU A 4 -27.69 -67.98 -6.52
N LYS A 5 -28.25 -68.71 -5.55
CA LYS A 5 -29.11 -68.13 -4.50
C LYS A 5 -28.31 -67.23 -3.54
N ALA A 6 -27.08 -67.63 -3.20
CA ALA A 6 -26.17 -66.82 -2.39
C ALA A 6 -25.71 -65.54 -3.13
N ILE A 7 -25.38 -65.63 -4.42
CA ILE A 7 -25.02 -64.47 -5.25
C ILE A 7 -26.19 -63.48 -5.34
N LEU A 8 -27.42 -63.96 -5.60
CA LEU A 8 -28.61 -63.10 -5.63
C LEU A 8 -28.91 -62.43 -4.28
N GLN A 9 -28.72 -63.14 -3.16
CA GLN A 9 -28.83 -62.54 -1.82
C GLN A 9 -27.76 -61.49 -1.57
N PHE A 10 -26.51 -61.73 -1.99
CA PHE A 10 -25.43 -60.75 -1.83
C PHE A 10 -25.68 -59.48 -2.65
N ILE A 11 -26.13 -59.62 -3.91
CA ILE A 11 -26.52 -58.49 -4.77
C ILE A 11 -27.67 -57.69 -4.15
N ALA A 12 -28.69 -58.36 -3.61
CA ALA A 12 -29.83 -57.69 -2.96
C ALA A 12 -29.38 -56.88 -1.72
N VAL A 13 -28.54 -57.45 -0.86
CA VAL A 13 -27.99 -56.75 0.32
C VAL A 13 -27.13 -55.55 -0.11
N PHE A 14 -26.30 -55.70 -1.15
CA PHE A 14 -25.46 -54.63 -1.66
C PHE A 14 -26.29 -53.50 -2.29
N ALA A 15 -27.36 -53.83 -3.02
CA ALA A 15 -28.31 -52.86 -3.56
C ALA A 15 -29.04 -52.09 -2.45
N CYS A 16 -29.49 -52.77 -1.38
CA CYS A 16 -30.09 -52.12 -0.21
C CYS A 16 -29.10 -51.21 0.54
N LEU A 17 -27.81 -51.59 0.64
CA LEU A 17 -26.77 -50.75 1.22
C LEU A 17 -26.51 -49.49 0.39
N ILE A 18 -26.48 -49.61 -0.94
CA ILE A 18 -26.37 -48.46 -1.86
C ILE A 18 -27.59 -47.56 -1.69
N LEU A 19 -28.82 -48.10 -1.72
CA LEU A 19 -30.06 -47.34 -1.50
C LEU A 19 -30.07 -46.63 -0.14
N TYR A 20 -29.62 -47.29 0.93
CA TYR A 20 -29.47 -46.68 2.25
C TYR A 20 -28.46 -45.52 2.23
N LEU A 21 -27.32 -45.66 1.56
CA LEU A 21 -26.31 -44.60 1.42
C LEU A 21 -26.79 -43.41 0.58
N PHE A 22 -27.66 -43.64 -0.41
CA PHE A 22 -28.36 -42.59 -1.15
C PHE A 22 -29.41 -41.88 -0.29
N ILE A 23 -30.29 -42.62 0.40
CA ILE A 23 -31.35 -42.05 1.26
C ILE A 23 -30.75 -41.32 2.47
N SER A 24 -29.65 -41.81 3.03
CA SER A 24 -28.94 -41.16 4.15
C SER A 24 -28.02 -40.01 3.72
N GLY A 25 -28.04 -39.60 2.44
CA GLY A 25 -27.24 -38.50 1.90
C GLY A 25 -25.72 -38.69 1.96
N ARG A 26 -25.22 -39.91 2.19
CA ARG A 26 -23.78 -40.18 2.36
C ARG A 26 -23.04 -40.40 1.04
N VAL A 27 -23.74 -40.73 -0.04
CA VAL A 27 -23.20 -40.84 -1.40
C VAL A 27 -23.94 -39.84 -2.30
N GLY A 28 -23.44 -38.61 -2.34
CA GLY A 28 -24.09 -37.49 -3.03
C GLY A 28 -23.80 -37.47 -4.53
N LEU A 29 -24.77 -37.90 -5.34
CA LEU A 29 -24.80 -37.62 -6.79
C LEU A 29 -25.60 -36.35 -7.16
N HIS A 30 -26.19 -35.70 -6.16
CA HIS A 30 -26.48 -34.27 -6.18
C HIS A 30 -25.85 -33.61 -4.96
N LYS A 31 -24.61 -33.13 -5.10
CA LYS A 31 -24.32 -31.83 -4.49
C LYS A 31 -25.15 -30.82 -5.29
N SER A 32 -26.30 -30.42 -4.76
CA SER A 32 -26.75 -29.07 -5.07
C SER A 32 -25.62 -28.15 -4.62
N GLN A 33 -24.90 -27.54 -5.58
CA GLN A 33 -24.18 -26.32 -5.28
C GLN A 33 -25.26 -25.30 -4.94
N SER A 34 -25.61 -25.25 -3.66
CA SER A 34 -26.27 -24.11 -3.07
C SER A 34 -25.31 -22.95 -3.26
N HIS A 35 -25.57 -22.16 -4.30
CA HIS A 35 -24.88 -20.91 -4.58
C HIS A 35 -25.30 -19.88 -3.54
N TYR A 36 -24.84 -20.08 -2.30
CA TYR A 36 -24.94 -19.11 -1.22
C TYR A 36 -24.22 -17.84 -1.69
N THR A 37 -24.99 -16.83 -2.02
CA THR A 37 -24.47 -15.51 -2.38
C THR A 37 -24.44 -14.71 -1.10
N ILE A 38 -23.28 -14.68 -0.44
CA ILE A 38 -23.07 -13.86 0.75
C ILE A 38 -23.10 -12.39 0.31
N THR A 39 -24.24 -11.72 0.54
CA THR A 39 -24.37 -10.28 0.34
C THR A 39 -23.95 -9.54 1.59
N ILE A 40 -22.98 -8.64 1.45
CA ILE A 40 -22.54 -7.77 2.54
C ILE A 40 -23.70 -6.83 2.91
N GLY A 41 -23.92 -6.64 4.22
CA GLY A 41 -25.07 -5.89 4.75
C GLY A 41 -26.31 -6.76 5.04
N SER A 42 -26.37 -8.01 4.57
CA SER A 42 -27.31 -8.99 5.13
C SER A 42 -26.68 -9.67 6.35
N ASP A 43 -27.35 -9.52 7.49
CA ASP A 43 -27.15 -10.24 8.75
C ASP A 43 -26.81 -11.73 8.49
N ALA A 44 -25.52 -12.11 8.56
CA ALA A 44 -25.08 -13.49 8.25
C ALA A 44 -25.68 -14.51 9.21
N THR A 45 -26.13 -14.03 10.38
CA THR A 45 -26.93 -14.74 11.38
C THR A 45 -28.26 -15.32 10.84
N LYS A 46 -28.72 -14.91 9.65
CA LYS A 46 -29.97 -15.40 9.04
C LYS A 46 -29.80 -16.67 8.19
N GLU A 47 -28.61 -17.02 7.72
CA GLU A 47 -28.35 -18.32 7.09
C GLU A 47 -27.68 -19.28 8.08
N ALA A 48 -28.51 -20.04 8.78
CA ALA A 48 -28.08 -20.96 9.84
C ALA A 48 -27.00 -21.96 9.36
N GLY A 49 -25.80 -21.89 9.96
CA GLY A 49 -24.70 -22.82 9.74
C GLY A 49 -23.51 -22.27 8.94
N LEU A 50 -23.56 -21.03 8.42
CA LEU A 50 -22.38 -20.38 7.81
C LEU A 50 -21.36 -19.92 8.85
N ASP A 51 -21.83 -19.54 10.04
CA ASP A 51 -21.07 -19.20 11.25
C ASP A 51 -20.07 -20.29 11.67
N LYS A 52 -20.32 -21.54 11.27
CA LYS A 52 -19.43 -22.68 11.47
C LYS A 52 -18.16 -22.66 10.59
N TYR A 53 -18.18 -21.93 9.47
CA TYR A 53 -17.11 -21.97 8.45
C TYR A 53 -16.36 -20.66 8.30
N VAL A 54 -17.04 -19.52 8.51
CA VAL A 54 -16.43 -18.18 8.45
C VAL A 54 -17.04 -17.36 9.58
N SER A 55 -16.20 -16.66 10.32
CA SER A 55 -16.68 -15.73 11.34
C SER A 55 -17.24 -14.44 10.71
N GLU A 56 -18.22 -13.80 11.35
CA GLU A 56 -18.73 -12.47 10.96
C GLU A 56 -17.59 -11.46 10.80
N ALA A 57 -16.65 -11.54 11.75
CA ALA A 57 -15.30 -11.01 11.71
C ALA A 57 -14.59 -11.14 10.35
N GLU A 58 -14.26 -12.37 9.93
CA GLU A 58 -13.57 -12.67 8.66
C GLU A 58 -14.39 -12.23 7.43
N MET A 59 -15.72 -12.27 7.51
CA MET A 59 -16.61 -11.75 6.46
C MET A 59 -16.50 -10.23 6.33
N GLN A 60 -16.55 -9.48 7.43
CA GLN A 60 -16.37 -8.03 7.43
C GLN A 60 -14.96 -7.62 6.97
N SER A 61 -13.92 -8.40 7.32
CA SER A 61 -12.56 -8.25 6.77
C SER A 61 -12.55 -8.37 5.24
N PHE A 62 -13.14 -9.44 4.72
CA PHE A 62 -13.19 -9.69 3.29
C PHE A 62 -14.00 -8.63 2.54
N ALA A 63 -15.10 -8.18 3.15
CA ALA A 63 -15.98 -7.15 2.65
C ALA A 63 -15.29 -5.79 2.55
N PHE A 64 -14.68 -5.32 3.64
CA PHE A 64 -13.94 -4.05 3.72
C PHE A 64 -12.82 -3.99 2.67
N ARG A 65 -12.17 -5.13 2.44
CA ARG A 65 -11.16 -5.29 1.38
C ARG A 65 -11.77 -5.07 -0.01
N HIS A 66 -12.73 -5.89 -0.40
CA HIS A 66 -13.27 -5.85 -1.78
C HIS A 66 -14.33 -4.76 -2.01
N TRP A 67 -14.48 -3.83 -1.06
CA TRP A 67 -15.39 -2.70 -1.14
C TRP A 67 -14.92 -1.66 -2.19
N ASP A 68 -15.86 -1.03 -2.90
CA ASP A 68 -15.62 0.19 -3.66
C ASP A 68 -16.88 1.06 -3.63
N ILE A 69 -16.74 2.39 -3.55
CA ILE A 69 -17.89 3.31 -3.55
C ILE A 69 -18.70 3.22 -4.86
N ASP A 70 -18.00 2.87 -5.95
CA ASP A 70 -18.49 2.63 -7.30
C ASP A 70 -18.69 1.12 -7.58
N TYR A 71 -18.99 0.32 -6.54
CA TYR A 71 -19.17 -1.15 -6.55
C TYR A 71 -19.78 -1.70 -7.85
N ASN A 72 -20.93 -1.15 -8.26
CA ASN A 72 -21.68 -1.55 -9.48
C ASN A 72 -20.93 -1.38 -10.82
N SER A 73 -19.74 -0.80 -10.85
CA SER A 73 -18.94 -0.64 -12.09
C SER A 73 -18.47 -1.97 -12.69
N ASN A 74 -18.50 -3.07 -11.92
CA ASN A 74 -18.21 -4.40 -12.42
C ASN A 74 -19.51 -5.10 -12.90
N PRO A 75 -19.71 -5.33 -14.22
CA PRO A 75 -20.92 -5.95 -14.75
C PRO A 75 -21.08 -7.44 -14.39
N LYS A 76 -20.09 -8.05 -13.70
CA LYS A 76 -20.14 -9.42 -13.18
C LYS A 76 -20.64 -9.53 -11.74
N ASN A 77 -20.94 -8.41 -11.07
CA ASN A 77 -21.44 -8.44 -9.70
C ASN A 77 -22.82 -9.10 -9.62
N VAL A 78 -23.00 -9.97 -8.63
CA VAL A 78 -24.27 -10.70 -8.42
C VAL A 78 -25.34 -9.78 -7.81
N PHE A 79 -24.91 -8.87 -6.93
CA PHE A 79 -25.74 -7.81 -6.38
C PHE A 79 -25.98 -6.69 -7.40
N LYS A 80 -27.19 -6.13 -7.40
CA LYS A 80 -27.59 -5.00 -8.24
C LYS A 80 -28.22 -3.93 -7.36
N GLU A 81 -27.57 -2.78 -7.22
CA GLU A 81 -28.15 -1.62 -6.51
C GLU A 81 -29.48 -1.15 -7.17
N PRO A 82 -30.37 -0.50 -6.41
CA PRO A 82 -31.55 0.17 -6.96
C PRO A 82 -31.21 1.13 -8.10
N ALA A 83 -32.06 1.19 -9.14
CA ALA A 83 -31.82 2.06 -10.30
C ALA A 83 -31.72 3.56 -9.91
N THR A 84 -32.42 3.98 -8.86
CA THR A 84 -32.31 5.32 -8.26
C THR A 84 -30.93 5.60 -7.69
N ASP A 85 -30.30 4.63 -7.03
CA ASP A 85 -28.97 4.79 -6.45
C ASP A 85 -27.90 4.82 -7.54
N VAL A 86 -28.03 3.96 -8.57
CA VAL A 86 -27.14 3.95 -9.74
C VAL A 86 -27.14 5.31 -10.46
N GLU A 87 -28.32 5.89 -10.67
CA GLU A 87 -28.47 7.19 -11.30
C GLU A 87 -27.97 8.33 -10.38
N LEU A 88 -28.21 8.24 -9.06
CA LEU A 88 -27.68 9.19 -8.08
C LEU A 88 -26.13 9.19 -8.07
N LYS A 89 -25.48 8.02 -8.02
CA LYS A 89 -24.01 7.89 -8.14
C LYS A 89 -23.51 8.50 -9.45
N ARG A 90 -24.15 8.18 -10.57
CA ARG A 90 -23.81 8.75 -11.90
C ARG A 90 -23.92 10.28 -11.93
N LEU A 91 -24.93 10.84 -11.27
CA LEU A 91 -25.11 12.29 -11.16
C LEU A 91 -24.08 12.94 -10.22
N LEU A 92 -23.82 12.35 -9.04
CA LEU A 92 -22.81 12.82 -8.09
C LEU A 92 -21.41 12.84 -8.75
N LYS A 93 -21.04 11.77 -9.47
CA LYS A 93 -19.80 11.70 -10.26
C LYS A 93 -19.70 12.74 -11.38
N SER A 94 -20.85 13.25 -11.86
CA SER A 94 -20.92 14.31 -12.87
C SER A 94 -20.77 15.74 -12.30
N LYS A 95 -20.73 15.89 -10.97
CA LYS A 95 -20.56 17.16 -10.22
C LYS A 95 -21.55 18.28 -10.55
N GLN A 96 -22.71 17.94 -11.12
CA GLN A 96 -23.74 18.91 -11.51
C GLN A 96 -24.74 19.09 -10.37
N THR A 97 -24.36 19.89 -9.37
CA THR A 97 -25.12 20.10 -8.11
C THR A 97 -26.61 20.33 -8.34
N ASP A 98 -27.00 21.23 -9.24
CA ASP A 98 -28.42 21.50 -9.55
C ASP A 98 -29.19 20.26 -10.01
N LYS A 99 -28.54 19.39 -10.81
CA LYS A 99 -29.15 18.15 -11.31
C LYS A 99 -29.21 17.08 -10.22
N ILE A 100 -28.19 17.02 -9.35
CA ILE A 100 -28.16 16.11 -8.18
C ILE A 100 -29.30 16.48 -7.24
N LEU A 101 -29.37 17.74 -6.79
CA LEU A 101 -30.41 18.22 -5.89
C LEU A 101 -31.81 18.12 -6.48
N LYS A 102 -31.97 18.42 -7.78
CA LYS A 102 -33.24 18.19 -8.48
C LYS A 102 -33.62 16.71 -8.51
N PHE A 103 -32.70 15.81 -8.87
CA PHE A 103 -32.97 14.38 -8.91
C PHE A 103 -33.35 13.82 -7.54
N MET A 104 -32.64 14.22 -6.48
CA MET A 104 -32.97 13.84 -5.11
C MET A 104 -34.37 14.31 -4.72
N LYS A 105 -34.72 15.57 -5.01
CA LYS A 105 -36.07 16.11 -4.79
C LYS A 105 -37.15 15.37 -5.58
N ASP A 106 -36.96 15.17 -6.87
CA ASP A 106 -37.94 14.53 -7.78
C ASP A 106 -38.18 13.05 -7.40
N ASN A 107 -37.23 12.40 -6.71
CA ASN A 107 -37.34 11.03 -6.21
C ASN A 107 -37.60 10.93 -4.69
N ASN A 108 -37.88 12.04 -4.00
CA ASN A 108 -38.09 12.11 -2.54
C ASN A 108 -36.92 11.56 -1.68
N LEU A 109 -35.69 11.71 -2.14
CA LEU A 109 -34.49 11.30 -1.41
C LEU A 109 -34.08 12.40 -0.41
N THR A 110 -33.71 12.01 0.81
CA THR A 110 -33.14 12.93 1.80
C THR A 110 -31.67 13.20 1.51
N VAL A 111 -31.11 14.26 2.11
CA VAL A 111 -29.67 14.57 1.96
C VAL A 111 -28.74 13.51 2.55
N ASP A 112 -29.24 12.75 3.53
CA ASP A 112 -28.56 11.61 4.16
C ASP A 112 -29.00 10.24 3.61
N HIS A 113 -29.65 10.21 2.43
CA HIS A 113 -30.03 8.99 1.73
C HIS A 113 -28.84 8.03 1.65
N THR A 114 -29.02 6.79 2.10
CA THR A 114 -27.96 5.79 2.10
C THR A 114 -28.07 4.91 0.86
N MET A 115 -27.08 5.05 -0.02
CA MET A 115 -26.82 4.08 -1.08
C MET A 115 -26.24 2.79 -0.48
N HIS A 116 -26.04 1.75 -1.30
CA HIS A 116 -25.42 0.49 -0.87
C HIS A 116 -24.10 0.70 -0.09
N GLY A 117 -23.89 -0.11 0.95
CA GLY A 117 -22.77 0.02 1.90
C GLY A 117 -22.96 1.13 2.94
N GLY A 118 -24.11 1.84 2.96
CA GLY A 118 -24.39 2.94 3.88
C GLY A 118 -23.87 4.31 3.40
N VAL A 119 -23.38 4.41 2.16
CA VAL A 119 -22.75 5.62 1.62
C VAL A 119 -23.75 6.76 1.45
N THR A 120 -23.42 7.94 1.99
CA THR A 120 -24.22 9.16 1.80
C THR A 120 -23.76 9.99 0.59
N PRO A 121 -24.63 10.88 0.05
CA PRO A 121 -24.25 11.88 -0.94
C PRO A 121 -23.00 12.69 -0.55
N VAL A 122 -22.84 13.06 0.73
CA VAL A 122 -21.67 13.82 1.23
C VAL A 122 -20.39 13.00 1.15
N MET A 123 -20.41 11.72 1.53
CA MET A 123 -19.24 10.83 1.39
C MET A 123 -18.81 10.75 -0.07
N TYR A 124 -19.78 10.60 -0.98
CA TYR A 124 -19.54 10.44 -2.41
C TYR A 124 -19.08 11.76 -3.07
N SER A 125 -19.62 12.92 -2.70
CA SER A 125 -19.13 14.21 -3.20
C SER A 125 -17.74 14.56 -2.64
N SER A 126 -17.46 14.17 -1.39
CA SER A 126 -16.14 14.33 -0.76
C SER A 126 -15.07 13.46 -1.42
N PHE A 127 -15.40 12.20 -1.72
CA PHE A 127 -14.56 11.28 -2.51
C PHE A 127 -14.09 11.89 -3.83
N TRP A 128 -14.99 12.60 -4.55
CA TRP A 128 -14.68 13.17 -5.86
C TRP A 128 -14.05 14.58 -5.81
N ASP A 129 -13.77 15.17 -4.64
CA ASP A 129 -13.37 16.59 -4.50
C ASP A 129 -14.42 17.55 -5.11
N ASP A 130 -15.71 17.24 -4.95
CA ASP A 130 -16.83 18.13 -5.34
C ASP A 130 -17.29 18.98 -4.16
N THR A 131 -16.54 20.06 -3.90
CA THR A 131 -16.85 21.00 -2.82
C THR A 131 -18.16 21.75 -3.02
N ASN A 132 -18.63 21.96 -4.25
CA ASN A 132 -19.89 22.69 -4.48
C ASN A 132 -21.09 21.85 -4.06
N THR A 133 -21.16 20.59 -4.51
CA THR A 133 -22.22 19.67 -4.06
C THR A 133 -22.10 19.37 -2.57
N THR A 134 -20.88 19.16 -2.06
CA THR A 134 -20.66 18.93 -0.62
C THR A 134 -21.18 20.12 0.21
N GLN A 135 -20.86 21.35 -0.17
CA GLN A 135 -21.28 22.56 0.55
C GLN A 135 -22.80 22.75 0.53
N GLU A 136 -23.49 22.47 -0.58
CA GLU A 136 -24.96 22.57 -0.64
C GLU A 136 -25.65 21.45 0.16
N LEU A 137 -25.13 20.23 0.15
CA LEU A 137 -25.64 19.15 1.00
C LEU A 137 -25.52 19.49 2.50
N ILE A 138 -24.39 20.09 2.91
CA ILE A 138 -24.19 20.60 4.28
C ILE A 138 -25.21 21.68 4.63
N LYS A 139 -25.44 22.68 3.76
CA LYS A 139 -26.43 23.74 3.96
C LYS A 139 -27.86 23.19 4.10
N LEU A 140 -28.15 22.08 3.43
CA LEU A 140 -29.44 21.38 3.50
C LEU A 140 -29.55 20.42 4.70
N GLY A 141 -28.53 20.36 5.57
CA GLY A 141 -28.56 19.64 6.84
C GLY A 141 -28.06 18.19 6.80
N ALA A 142 -27.22 17.83 5.83
CA ALA A 142 -26.59 16.50 5.78
C ALA A 142 -25.65 16.26 6.98
N ASP A 143 -25.70 15.05 7.54
CA ASP A 143 -24.82 14.61 8.63
C ASP A 143 -23.42 14.26 8.10
N ILE A 144 -22.49 15.21 8.24
CA ILE A 144 -21.09 15.08 7.84
C ILE A 144 -20.27 14.13 8.75
N HIS A 145 -20.78 13.79 9.93
CA HIS A 145 -20.13 12.88 10.89
C HIS A 145 -20.59 11.42 10.72
N LYS A 146 -21.62 11.19 9.90
CA LYS A 146 -22.14 9.87 9.57
C LYS A 146 -21.04 8.97 9.02
N LYS A 147 -21.07 7.71 9.43
CA LYS A 147 -20.18 6.63 8.97
C LYS A 147 -20.97 5.56 8.25
N ASP A 148 -20.35 4.96 7.25
CA ASP A 148 -20.95 3.89 6.46
C ASP A 148 -20.87 2.52 7.18
N GLU A 149 -21.28 1.44 6.52
CA GLU A 149 -21.24 0.09 7.10
C GLU A 149 -19.80 -0.31 7.48
N TYR A 150 -18.83 0.15 6.69
CA TYR A 150 -17.37 -0.05 6.80
C TYR A 150 -16.67 0.90 7.79
N LYS A 151 -17.42 1.77 8.48
CA LYS A 151 -16.95 2.79 9.43
C LYS A 151 -16.14 3.94 8.79
N LEU A 152 -16.19 4.07 7.47
CA LEU A 152 -15.60 5.18 6.74
C LEU A 152 -16.51 6.41 6.83
N SER A 153 -15.92 7.56 7.14
CA SER A 153 -16.57 8.88 7.17
C SER A 153 -16.36 9.63 5.85
N ALA A 154 -17.04 10.76 5.66
CA ALA A 154 -16.77 11.65 4.52
C ALA A 154 -15.30 12.11 4.46
N MET A 155 -14.68 12.34 5.63
CA MET A 155 -13.25 12.66 5.74
C MET A 155 -12.36 11.49 5.29
N ALA A 156 -12.69 10.24 5.64
CA ALA A 156 -11.95 9.06 5.20
C ALA A 156 -11.97 8.94 3.67
N TYR A 157 -13.14 9.06 3.05
CA TYR A 157 -13.29 9.02 1.59
C TYR A 157 -12.56 10.17 0.86
N ALA A 158 -12.51 11.36 1.46
CA ALA A 158 -11.74 12.48 0.93
C ALA A 158 -10.22 12.20 0.99
N ILE A 159 -9.73 11.63 2.09
CA ILE A 159 -8.33 11.23 2.25
C ILE A 159 -7.96 10.12 1.24
N GLU A 160 -8.80 9.09 1.08
CA GLU A 160 -8.56 7.98 0.15
C GLU A 160 -8.19 8.47 -1.26
N ASN A 161 -8.79 9.57 -1.74
CA ASN A 161 -8.61 10.10 -3.10
C ASN A 161 -7.73 11.36 -3.17
N ASN A 162 -7.06 11.75 -2.08
CA ASN A 162 -6.32 13.02 -1.99
C ASN A 162 -7.19 14.25 -2.34
N ALA A 163 -8.47 14.24 -1.95
CA ALA A 163 -9.45 15.29 -2.19
C ALA A 163 -9.22 16.48 -1.25
N THR A 164 -8.12 17.20 -1.46
CA THR A 164 -7.62 18.26 -0.58
C THR A 164 -8.64 19.38 -0.28
N LYS A 165 -9.55 19.70 -1.21
CA LYS A 165 -10.55 20.76 -0.99
C LYS A 165 -11.74 20.23 -0.21
N ALA A 166 -12.14 18.97 -0.45
CA ALA A 166 -13.13 18.30 0.39
C ALA A 166 -12.63 18.14 1.83
N VAL A 167 -11.38 17.71 2.06
CA VAL A 167 -10.76 17.67 3.39
C VAL A 167 -10.84 19.04 4.06
N ARG A 168 -10.40 20.11 3.39
CA ARG A 168 -10.47 21.47 3.93
C ARG A 168 -11.90 21.89 4.28
N LEU A 169 -12.84 21.67 3.38
CA LEU A 169 -14.26 22.00 3.60
C LEU A 169 -14.85 21.25 4.80
N LEU A 170 -14.49 19.98 5.01
CA LEU A 170 -14.94 19.19 6.15
C LEU A 170 -14.33 19.72 7.47
N LEU A 171 -13.04 20.07 7.49
CA LEU A 171 -12.39 20.73 8.63
C LEU A 171 -13.05 22.07 8.97
N ASP A 172 -13.31 22.90 7.95
CA ASP A 172 -13.95 24.22 8.10
C ASP A 172 -15.39 24.11 8.64
N ASN A 173 -16.04 22.95 8.49
CA ASN A 173 -17.36 22.64 9.06
C ASN A 173 -17.30 21.80 10.36
N GLY A 174 -16.11 21.62 10.96
CA GLY A 174 -15.93 21.05 12.29
C GLY A 174 -15.67 19.54 12.37
N VAL A 175 -15.55 18.85 11.23
CA VAL A 175 -15.09 17.45 11.19
C VAL A 175 -13.62 17.37 11.57
N LYS A 176 -13.20 16.29 12.25
CA LYS A 176 -11.81 16.10 12.71
C LYS A 176 -11.13 14.90 12.04
N PHE A 177 -9.80 14.90 12.04
CA PHE A 177 -9.02 13.79 11.48
C PHE A 177 -9.19 12.48 12.25
N GLU A 178 -9.47 12.54 13.56
CA GLU A 178 -9.83 11.39 14.40
C GLU A 178 -11.09 10.65 13.89
N GLU A 179 -11.95 11.31 13.10
CA GLU A 179 -13.14 10.68 12.51
C GLU A 179 -12.80 9.82 11.28
N ALA A 180 -11.57 9.90 10.79
CA ALA A 180 -11.03 9.20 9.63
C ALA A 180 -9.71 8.47 9.95
N GLU A 181 -9.55 8.00 11.19
CA GLU A 181 -8.32 7.33 11.67
C GLU A 181 -7.88 6.14 10.78
N VAL A 182 -8.84 5.48 10.11
CA VAL A 182 -8.59 4.40 9.14
C VAL A 182 -9.14 4.77 7.77
N VAL A 183 -8.34 4.48 6.75
CA VAL A 183 -8.65 4.63 5.32
C VAL A 183 -8.18 3.41 4.55
N ARG A 184 -8.57 3.28 3.28
CA ARG A 184 -8.05 2.23 2.39
C ARG A 184 -6.98 2.77 1.47
N ASN A 185 -6.02 1.92 1.11
CA ASN A 185 -5.03 2.22 0.09
C ASN A 185 -5.71 2.25 -1.29
N ARG A 186 -6.07 3.45 -1.77
CA ARG A 186 -6.72 3.64 -3.07
C ARG A 186 -5.78 4.20 -4.14
N LEU A 187 -4.81 5.01 -3.73
CA LEU A 187 -3.74 5.54 -4.57
C LEU A 187 -2.45 4.77 -4.32
N LEU A 188 -1.73 4.48 -5.40
CA LEU A 188 -0.44 3.79 -5.35
C LEU A 188 0.69 4.82 -5.27
N PRO A 189 1.61 4.72 -4.29
CA PRO A 189 2.77 5.58 -4.24
C PRO A 189 3.79 5.17 -5.31
N PRO A 190 4.51 6.11 -5.94
CA PRO A 190 5.71 5.77 -6.69
C PRO A 190 6.73 5.14 -5.73
N ASN A 191 7.46 4.14 -6.18
CA ASN A 191 8.43 3.41 -5.36
C ASN A 191 9.61 2.94 -6.23
N TYR A 192 10.84 2.98 -5.71
CA TYR A 192 12.03 2.62 -6.50
C TYR A 192 12.10 1.15 -6.92
N ASN A 193 11.32 0.25 -6.30
CA ASN A 193 11.16 -1.14 -6.74
C ASN A 193 10.16 -1.30 -7.89
N HIS A 194 9.47 -0.22 -8.26
CA HIS A 194 8.22 -0.22 -9.03
C HIS A 194 8.33 0.70 -10.26
N ILE A 195 9.38 0.46 -11.06
CA ILE A 195 9.77 1.30 -12.20
C ILE A 195 9.44 0.59 -13.51
N LYS A 196 8.79 1.34 -14.40
CA LYS A 196 8.38 0.93 -15.75
C LYS A 196 9.50 1.13 -16.76
N SER A 197 10.18 2.28 -16.69
CA SER A 197 11.28 2.62 -17.60
C SER A 197 12.13 3.80 -17.10
N LEU A 198 13.32 3.93 -17.68
CA LEU A 198 14.23 5.05 -17.52
C LEU A 198 14.27 5.86 -18.83
N GLN A 199 14.11 7.18 -18.74
CA GLN A 199 14.34 8.11 -19.84
C GLN A 199 15.61 8.93 -19.54
N ILE A 200 16.47 9.12 -20.54
CA ILE A 200 17.71 9.92 -20.42
C ILE A 200 17.79 10.90 -21.59
N SER A 201 17.81 12.19 -21.29
CA SER A 201 17.97 13.26 -22.29
C SER A 201 19.43 13.45 -22.69
N ASP A 202 19.66 14.14 -23.81
CA ASP A 202 21.01 14.30 -24.38
C ASP A 202 21.93 15.20 -23.56
N ASP A 203 21.38 16.02 -22.65
CA ASP A 203 22.10 16.76 -21.60
C ASP A 203 22.45 15.90 -20.37
N GLY A 204 22.17 14.59 -20.44
CA GLY A 204 22.43 13.62 -19.38
C GLY A 204 21.45 13.68 -18.20
N ASN A 205 20.41 14.50 -18.22
CA ASN A 205 19.35 14.39 -17.20
C ASN A 205 18.55 13.10 -17.41
N PHE A 206 17.93 12.59 -16.34
CA PHE A 206 17.11 11.39 -16.41
C PHE A 206 15.80 11.53 -15.64
N THR A 207 14.81 10.76 -16.07
CA THR A 207 13.50 10.64 -15.44
C THR A 207 13.17 9.16 -15.28
N LEU A 208 12.80 8.75 -14.07
CA LEU A 208 12.23 7.43 -13.81
C LEU A 208 10.72 7.48 -14.03
N ILE A 209 10.22 6.61 -14.91
CA ILE A 209 8.79 6.39 -15.11
C ILE A 209 8.39 5.21 -14.23
N TYR A 210 7.55 5.45 -13.24
CA TYR A 210 7.03 4.41 -12.36
C TYR A 210 5.92 3.62 -13.04
N ASP A 211 5.82 2.34 -12.71
CA ASP A 211 4.62 1.59 -13.03
C ASP A 211 3.58 1.89 -11.93
N THR A 212 2.42 2.36 -12.36
CA THR A 212 1.28 2.71 -11.50
C THR A 212 0.13 1.72 -11.66
N ASP A 213 0.31 0.71 -12.51
CA ASP A 213 -0.70 -0.29 -12.85
C ASP A 213 -0.45 -1.61 -12.09
N TYR A 214 0.21 -1.53 -10.92
CA TYR A 214 0.56 -2.71 -10.13
C TYR A 214 -0.70 -3.46 -9.67
N PRO A 215 -0.79 -4.78 -9.94
CA PRO A 215 -1.87 -5.61 -9.44
C PRO A 215 -1.63 -5.96 -7.96
N MET A 216 -1.61 -4.93 -7.11
CA MET A 216 -1.78 -5.14 -5.69
C MET A 216 -3.21 -5.61 -5.48
N ILE A 217 -3.38 -6.90 -5.19
CA ILE A 217 -4.62 -7.48 -4.64
C ILE A 217 -4.73 -6.97 -3.19
N SER A 218 -5.00 -5.67 -3.08
CA SER A 218 -5.18 -4.91 -1.86
C SER A 218 -6.08 -3.72 -2.17
N ILE A 219 -7.21 -4.01 -2.82
CA ILE A 219 -8.41 -3.24 -2.49
C ILE A 219 -8.58 -3.48 -0.96
N GLY A 220 -8.45 -2.40 -0.19
CA GLY A 220 -8.95 -2.26 1.18
C GLY A 220 -8.35 -3.07 2.33
N GLU A 221 -7.04 -3.34 2.44
CA GLU A 221 -6.49 -3.56 3.80
C GLU A 221 -6.56 -2.21 4.58
N PRO A 222 -7.04 -2.19 5.84
CA PRO A 222 -7.20 -0.96 6.61
C PRO A 222 -5.84 -0.34 6.96
N ASN A 223 -5.58 0.85 6.43
CA ASN A 223 -4.37 1.62 6.70
C ASN A 223 -4.68 2.75 7.69
N TYR A 224 -3.76 3.02 8.61
CA TYR A 224 -3.78 4.24 9.39
C TYR A 224 -3.61 5.43 8.46
N PHE A 225 -4.55 6.40 8.51
CA PHE A 225 -4.60 7.44 7.49
C PHE A 225 -3.28 8.21 7.37
N PHE A 226 -2.60 8.52 8.49
CA PHE A 226 -1.39 9.33 8.44
C PHE A 226 -0.22 8.57 7.78
N SER A 227 -0.11 7.26 8.00
CA SER A 227 0.83 6.40 7.26
C SER A 227 0.49 6.31 5.77
N TYR A 228 -0.79 6.33 5.41
CA TYR A 228 -1.19 6.46 4.01
C TYR A 228 -0.75 7.81 3.41
N LEU A 229 -0.91 8.93 4.15
CA LEU A 229 -0.46 10.26 3.70
C LEU A 229 1.06 10.32 3.47
N THR A 230 1.87 9.75 4.38
CA THR A 230 3.34 9.75 4.24
C THR A 230 3.80 8.87 3.10
N ASN A 231 3.23 7.67 2.97
CA ASN A 231 3.60 6.73 1.90
C ASN A 231 3.25 7.27 0.52
N THR A 232 2.09 7.92 0.37
CA THR A 232 1.62 8.50 -0.91
C THR A 232 2.00 9.96 -1.14
N ASN A 233 2.77 10.55 -0.23
CA ASN A 233 3.25 11.94 -0.30
C ASN A 233 2.12 12.99 -0.42
N MET A 234 1.01 12.77 0.31
CA MET A 234 -0.12 13.72 0.39
C MET A 234 0.20 14.90 1.32
N TYR A 235 1.22 15.68 0.95
CA TYR A 235 1.77 16.78 1.76
C TYR A 235 0.70 17.76 2.27
N GLU A 236 -0.24 18.19 1.43
CA GLU A 236 -1.27 19.17 1.82
C GLU A 236 -2.22 18.63 2.91
N ILE A 237 -2.60 17.35 2.84
CA ILE A 237 -3.46 16.72 3.85
C ILE A 237 -2.67 16.47 5.15
N ALA A 238 -1.42 16.01 5.04
CA ALA A 238 -0.54 15.82 6.20
C ALA A 238 -0.29 17.15 6.93
N LYS A 239 -0.13 18.23 6.16
CA LYS A 239 0.01 19.60 6.67
C LYS A 239 -1.27 20.07 7.35
N MET A 240 -2.44 19.88 6.74
CA MET A 240 -3.73 20.22 7.37
C MET A 240 -3.97 19.47 8.68
N ALA A 241 -3.59 18.20 8.78
CA ALA A 241 -3.69 17.43 10.02
C ALA A 241 -2.77 17.96 11.12
N LEU A 242 -1.49 18.19 10.81
CA LEU A 242 -0.55 18.75 11.78
C LEU A 242 -0.93 20.18 12.21
N GLU A 243 -1.45 21.00 11.29
CA GLU A 243 -1.97 22.34 11.57
C GLU A 243 -3.25 22.32 12.42
N SER A 244 -4.09 21.28 12.32
CA SER A 244 -5.26 21.10 13.20
C SER A 244 -4.89 20.63 14.61
N GLY A 245 -3.61 20.44 14.91
CA GLY A 245 -3.13 19.89 16.18
C GLY A 245 -3.29 18.37 16.31
N TYR A 246 -3.61 17.66 15.21
CA TYR A 246 -3.59 16.21 15.20
C TYR A 246 -2.17 15.71 15.50
N LYS A 247 -2.04 14.68 16.34
CA LYS A 247 -0.75 14.12 16.76
C LYS A 247 -0.57 12.72 16.16
N PRO A 248 0.23 12.58 15.10
CA PRO A 248 0.49 11.27 14.52
C PRO A 248 1.24 10.38 15.50
N TYR A 249 0.92 9.09 15.47
CA TYR A 249 1.56 8.08 16.29
C TYR A 249 2.19 6.98 15.44
N ILE A 250 3.12 6.24 16.05
CA ILE A 250 3.81 5.10 15.42
C ILE A 250 2.80 3.96 15.27
N TRP A 251 2.63 3.48 14.04
CA TRP A 251 1.62 2.50 13.67
C TRP A 251 2.24 1.32 12.93
N LYS A 252 1.63 0.14 13.09
CA LYS A 252 2.04 -1.07 12.39
C LYS A 252 0.84 -1.78 11.75
N PHE A 253 0.97 -2.04 10.45
CA PHE A 253 0.32 -3.15 9.76
C PHE A 253 1.42 -4.00 9.12
N GLN A 254 1.34 -5.32 9.25
CA GLN A 254 2.29 -6.22 8.60
C GLN A 254 1.56 -7.39 7.98
N ASN A 255 1.77 -7.56 6.67
CA ASN A 255 1.23 -8.69 5.92
C ASN A 255 2.21 -9.87 5.99
N SER A 256 1.85 -10.89 6.78
CA SER A 256 2.43 -12.24 6.86
C SER A 256 3.87 -12.40 7.40
N THR A 257 4.08 -13.55 8.06
CA THR A 257 5.37 -14.18 8.47
C THR A 257 6.23 -13.61 9.62
N VAL A 258 6.04 -12.40 10.14
CA VAL A 258 6.86 -11.87 11.27
C VAL A 258 5.99 -11.13 12.29
N GLY A 259 6.09 -11.48 13.57
CA GLY A 259 5.16 -11.00 14.61
C GLY A 259 5.51 -9.65 15.30
N LEU A 260 4.64 -9.30 16.27
CA LEU A 260 4.74 -8.24 17.30
C LEU A 260 4.34 -6.79 16.93
N ARG A 261 3.69 -6.07 17.86
CA ARG A 261 2.97 -4.78 17.68
C ARG A 261 3.55 -3.64 18.55
N TYR A 262 3.45 -2.41 18.05
CA TYR A 262 2.92 -1.17 18.70
C TYR A 262 2.63 -0.14 17.57
N GLY A 263 1.77 0.88 17.70
CA GLY A 263 0.59 1.11 18.57
C GLY A 263 -0.57 1.72 17.73
N ASN A 264 -1.61 2.36 18.26
CA ASN A 264 -2.17 2.36 19.61
C ASN A 264 -3.46 1.49 19.63
N ASP A 265 -3.32 0.27 19.10
CA ASP A 265 -4.34 -0.76 18.90
C ASP A 265 -5.54 -0.37 18.02
N ILE A 266 -5.39 -0.64 16.72
CA ILE A 266 -6.45 -0.54 15.72
C ILE A 266 -7.70 -1.37 16.08
N LYS A 267 -7.65 -2.36 16.99
CA LYS A 267 -8.87 -3.04 17.52
C LYS A 267 -9.82 -2.13 18.30
N LYS A 268 -9.37 -0.94 18.72
CA LYS A 268 -10.24 0.10 19.32
C LYS A 268 -11.04 0.89 18.28
N VAL A 269 -10.61 0.84 17.02
CA VAL A 269 -11.04 1.72 15.92
C VAL A 269 -11.76 0.90 14.83
N VAL A 270 -11.27 -0.32 14.63
CA VAL A 270 -11.73 -1.33 13.69
C VAL A 270 -12.27 -2.51 14.51
N PRO A 271 -13.53 -2.94 14.32
CA PRO A 271 -14.11 -4.07 15.03
C PRO A 271 -13.23 -5.33 15.01
N GLU A 272 -13.27 -6.10 16.11
CA GLU A 272 -12.60 -7.40 16.18
C GLU A 272 -13.04 -8.27 15.00
N GLY A 273 -12.08 -8.65 14.15
CA GLY A 273 -12.34 -9.52 13.01
C GLY A 273 -11.99 -8.99 11.64
N ILE A 274 -12.06 -7.67 11.42
CA ILE A 274 -11.66 -7.08 10.13
C ILE A 274 -10.15 -7.29 9.88
N LEU A 275 -9.37 -7.46 10.96
CA LEU A 275 -7.94 -7.71 10.96
C LEU A 275 -7.64 -9.21 10.94
N ASN A 276 -6.74 -9.64 10.06
CA ASN A 276 -6.29 -11.02 9.97
C ASN A 276 -5.26 -11.35 11.07
N ASP A 277 -5.72 -11.61 12.29
CA ASP A 277 -4.90 -11.80 13.50
C ASP A 277 -4.02 -13.10 13.54
N LYS A 278 -3.88 -13.83 12.43
CA LYS A 278 -3.12 -15.11 12.36
C LYS A 278 -1.63 -14.88 12.09
N ALA A 279 -0.88 -14.38 13.09
CA ALA A 279 0.59 -14.34 13.08
C ALA A 279 1.18 -14.64 14.47
N GLU A 280 1.98 -15.71 14.57
CA GLU A 280 2.78 -16.01 15.76
C GLU A 280 4.08 -15.18 15.78
N PRO A 281 4.68 -14.91 16.95
CA PRO A 281 6.00 -14.29 17.04
C PRO A 281 7.07 -15.17 16.40
N THR A 282 8.02 -14.55 15.69
CA THR A 282 9.24 -15.21 15.23
C THR A 282 10.44 -14.53 15.88
N ASP A 283 11.25 -15.32 16.57
CA ASP A 283 12.50 -14.84 17.18
C ASP A 283 13.52 -14.49 16.09
N GLY A 284 14.26 -13.38 16.24
CA GLY A 284 15.57 -13.22 15.60
C GLY A 284 15.85 -11.99 14.72
N PHE A 285 14.97 -11.00 14.61
CA PHE A 285 15.29 -9.73 13.91
C PHE A 285 15.50 -8.56 14.91
N ASP A 286 16.59 -7.80 14.75
CA ASP A 286 16.85 -6.54 15.47
C ASP A 286 15.98 -5.42 14.86
N ILE A 287 14.69 -5.43 15.21
CA ILE A 287 13.70 -4.46 14.74
C ILE A 287 13.65 -3.27 15.71
N THR A 288 13.70 -2.06 15.18
CA THR A 288 13.75 -0.82 15.97
C THR A 288 12.47 0.01 15.85
N GLU A 289 12.29 0.98 16.75
CA GLU A 289 11.16 1.93 16.70
C GLU A 289 11.09 2.72 15.38
N TYR A 290 12.26 2.95 14.75
CA TYR A 290 12.34 3.58 13.42
C TYR A 290 11.63 2.76 12.35
N ASP A 291 11.74 1.43 12.39
CA ASP A 291 11.24 0.51 11.35
C ASP A 291 9.69 0.34 11.37
N PHE A 292 9.01 1.04 12.30
CA PHE A 292 7.54 1.19 12.34
C PHE A 292 7.10 2.66 12.36
N SER A 293 8.05 3.59 12.26
CA SER A 293 7.79 5.01 12.31
C SER A 293 7.23 5.53 10.99
N LEU A 294 6.68 6.74 10.99
CA LEU A 294 6.29 7.44 9.76
C LEU A 294 7.48 7.84 8.85
N TYR A 295 8.71 7.47 9.22
CA TYR A 295 9.95 7.75 8.49
C TYR A 295 10.49 6.53 7.71
N ASP A 296 9.98 5.32 7.98
CA ASP A 296 10.53 4.05 7.49
C ASP A 296 10.45 3.90 5.96
N THR A 297 9.38 4.39 5.34
CA THR A 297 9.12 4.24 3.89
C THR A 297 9.83 5.26 3.01
N PHE A 298 10.20 6.44 3.54
CA PHE A 298 10.80 7.52 2.75
C PHE A 298 12.07 7.11 1.96
N PRO A 299 12.96 6.23 2.44
CA PRO A 299 14.05 5.67 1.63
C PRO A 299 13.60 4.99 0.32
N GLY A 300 12.39 4.44 0.26
CA GLY A 300 11.82 3.77 -0.92
C GLY A 300 10.92 4.65 -1.79
N THR A 301 10.49 5.81 -1.27
CA THR A 301 9.49 6.69 -1.87
C THR A 301 10.14 7.92 -2.52
N PRO A 302 9.99 8.16 -3.84
CA PRO A 302 10.47 9.36 -4.51
C PRO A 302 9.75 10.64 -4.02
N ASN A 303 10.44 11.77 -4.07
CA ASN A 303 9.93 13.10 -3.66
C ASN A 303 9.49 13.19 -2.18
N TYR A 304 10.03 12.34 -1.30
CA TYR A 304 9.73 12.28 0.13
C TYR A 304 10.10 13.56 0.92
N GLU A 305 10.99 14.42 0.38
CA GLU A 305 11.57 15.54 1.12
C GLU A 305 10.58 16.54 1.72
N PRO A 306 9.46 16.94 1.06
CA PRO A 306 8.52 17.91 1.62
C PRO A 306 7.82 17.37 2.88
N ILE A 307 7.30 16.14 2.81
CA ILE A 307 6.58 15.52 3.92
C ILE A 307 7.53 15.11 5.05
N LEU A 308 8.74 14.64 4.74
CA LEU A 308 9.78 14.39 5.76
C LEU A 308 10.12 15.66 6.55
N LYS A 309 10.37 16.77 5.87
CA LYS A 309 10.64 18.07 6.52
C LYS A 309 9.47 18.55 7.37
N LEU A 310 8.24 18.31 6.90
CA LEU A 310 7.02 18.61 7.65
C LEU A 310 6.95 17.79 8.96
N LEU A 311 7.22 16.48 8.92
CA LEU A 311 7.22 15.64 10.14
C LEU A 311 8.26 16.13 11.15
N MET A 312 9.46 16.50 10.67
CA MET A 312 10.53 17.06 11.52
C MET A 312 10.15 18.43 12.10
N GLN A 313 9.54 19.31 11.31
CA GLN A 313 9.09 20.64 11.76
C GLN A 313 8.07 20.54 12.92
N TYR A 314 7.18 19.56 12.88
CA TYR A 314 6.18 19.31 13.92
C TYR A 314 6.66 18.36 15.03
N ASN A 315 7.93 17.95 15.00
CA ASN A 315 8.55 17.01 15.96
C ASN A 315 7.72 15.73 16.16
N VAL A 316 7.30 15.11 15.04
CA VAL A 316 6.58 13.84 15.05
C VAL A 316 7.50 12.73 15.61
N GLY A 317 6.90 11.81 16.38
CA GLY A 317 7.61 10.72 17.05
C GLY A 317 8.07 9.60 16.10
N GLY A 318 8.99 8.76 16.58
CA GLY A 318 9.58 7.66 15.80
C GLY A 318 10.81 8.04 14.98
N GLN A 319 11.38 9.23 15.20
CA GLN A 319 12.71 9.56 14.64
C GLN A 319 13.77 8.57 15.17
N PRO A 320 14.78 8.21 14.35
CA PRO A 320 15.80 7.23 14.73
C PRO A 320 16.69 7.76 15.85
N SER A 321 17.12 6.88 16.76
CA SER A 321 18.06 7.23 17.82
C SER A 321 19.47 7.53 17.28
N PRO A 322 20.32 8.25 18.04
CA PRO A 322 21.72 8.45 17.68
C PRO A 322 22.49 7.14 17.45
N GLU A 323 22.18 6.09 18.21
CA GLU A 323 22.78 4.76 18.08
C GLU A 323 22.31 4.04 16.80
N PHE A 324 21.06 4.26 16.38
CA PHE A 324 20.60 3.80 15.06
C PHE A 324 21.34 4.52 13.94
N LEU A 325 21.40 5.86 13.99
CA LEU A 325 22.09 6.69 12.99
C LEU A 325 23.59 6.36 12.92
N LYS A 326 24.23 6.07 14.05
CA LYS A 326 25.62 5.60 14.13
C LYS A 326 25.80 4.25 13.46
N ARG A 327 24.99 3.23 13.84
CA ARG A 327 25.05 1.89 13.23
C ARG A 327 24.84 1.94 11.71
N LYS A 328 23.83 2.69 11.24
CA LYS A 328 23.58 2.86 9.80
C LYS A 328 24.70 3.60 9.08
N TYR A 329 25.37 4.55 9.73
CA TYR A 329 26.56 5.19 9.16
C TYR A 329 27.72 4.20 9.04
N ASP A 330 27.99 3.43 10.10
CA ASP A 330 29.06 2.43 10.10
C ASP A 330 28.81 1.35 9.04
N ASP A 331 27.55 0.90 8.88
CA ASP A 331 27.12 0.02 7.78
C ASP A 331 27.42 0.65 6.42
N CYS A 332 27.11 1.94 6.25
CA CYS A 332 27.34 2.65 5.00
C CYS A 332 28.83 2.81 4.69
N HIS A 333 29.65 3.13 5.68
CA HIS A 333 31.09 3.27 5.54
C HIS A 333 31.76 1.93 5.19
N ARG A 334 31.37 0.82 5.83
CA ARG A 334 31.84 -0.53 5.43
C ARG A 334 31.47 -0.85 3.97
N ASN A 335 30.27 -0.48 3.52
CA ASN A 335 29.86 -0.66 2.12
C ASN A 335 30.64 0.24 1.13
N TYR A 336 31.02 1.45 1.53
CA TYR A 336 31.90 2.33 0.74
C TYR A 336 33.28 1.69 0.52
N ILE A 337 33.91 1.23 1.61
CA ILE A 337 35.22 0.55 1.58
C ILE A 337 35.16 -0.72 0.72
N TYR A 338 34.13 -1.56 0.91
CA TYR A 338 33.90 -2.76 0.09
C TYR A 338 33.70 -2.45 -1.40
N SER A 339 33.01 -1.35 -1.71
CA SER A 339 32.79 -0.91 -3.10
C SER A 339 34.10 -0.48 -3.79
N LEU A 340 35.01 0.18 -3.06
CA LEU A 340 36.32 0.57 -3.57
C LEU A 340 37.26 -0.64 -3.80
N ASP A 341 37.27 -1.60 -2.88
CA ASP A 341 38.01 -2.86 -3.04
C ASP A 341 37.47 -3.69 -4.23
N SER A 342 36.14 -3.78 -4.38
CA SER A 342 35.49 -4.41 -5.53
C SER A 342 35.86 -3.69 -6.85
N TYR A 343 35.82 -2.36 -6.87
CA TYR A 343 36.19 -1.54 -8.02
C TYR A 343 37.66 -1.74 -8.42
N TYR A 344 38.56 -1.90 -7.45
CA TYR A 344 39.96 -2.25 -7.69
C TYR A 344 40.09 -3.63 -8.34
N LYS A 345 39.48 -4.66 -7.73
CA LYS A 345 39.57 -6.08 -8.16
C LYS A 345 39.04 -6.34 -9.56
N ILE A 346 38.04 -5.60 -10.03
CA ILE A 346 37.51 -5.72 -11.41
C ILE A 346 38.54 -5.36 -12.49
N ASN A 347 39.60 -4.60 -12.16
CA ASN A 347 40.71 -4.37 -13.09
C ASN A 347 41.71 -5.54 -13.14
N TYR A 348 41.53 -6.57 -12.30
CA TYR A 348 42.44 -7.71 -12.14
C TYR A 348 41.80 -9.09 -12.41
N ASP A 349 40.50 -9.27 -12.18
CA ASP A 349 39.81 -10.55 -12.38
C ASP A 349 38.45 -10.35 -13.11
N ALA A 350 38.27 -11.06 -14.23
CA ALA A 350 37.18 -10.86 -15.19
C ALA A 350 35.99 -11.82 -15.00
N THR A 351 35.85 -12.42 -13.82
CA THR A 351 34.93 -13.54 -13.56
C THR A 351 33.54 -13.15 -13.05
N TYR A 352 33.31 -11.91 -12.61
CA TYR A 352 31.98 -11.38 -12.27
C TYR A 352 31.67 -10.11 -13.05
N TYR A 353 30.70 -10.19 -13.98
CA TYR A 353 30.39 -9.12 -14.94
C TYR A 353 29.42 -8.06 -14.38
N ILE A 354 29.77 -7.44 -13.25
CA ILE A 354 29.18 -6.14 -12.87
C ILE A 354 29.99 -5.06 -13.59
N PRO A 355 29.40 -4.25 -14.49
CA PRO A 355 30.16 -3.22 -15.18
C PRO A 355 30.77 -2.23 -14.19
N LYS A 356 32.04 -1.87 -14.41
CA LYS A 356 32.78 -0.86 -13.62
C LYS A 356 31.98 0.43 -13.40
N SER A 357 31.16 0.80 -14.40
CA SER A 357 30.25 1.94 -14.41
C SER A 357 29.04 1.83 -13.48
N GLU A 358 28.47 0.64 -13.31
CA GLU A 358 27.38 0.40 -12.37
C GLU A 358 27.90 0.60 -10.93
N ILE A 359 29.10 0.10 -10.66
CA ILE A 359 29.79 0.36 -9.38
C ILE A 359 30.13 1.84 -9.23
N SER A 360 30.63 2.52 -10.27
CA SER A 360 30.91 3.97 -10.22
C SER A 360 29.70 4.82 -9.79
N LEU A 361 28.49 4.57 -10.31
CA LEU A 361 27.28 5.31 -9.93
C LEU A 361 26.95 5.11 -8.44
N ILE A 362 26.92 3.85 -8.00
CA ILE A 362 26.62 3.48 -6.61
C ILE A 362 27.68 4.00 -5.64
N MET A 363 28.94 3.86 -6.00
CA MET A 363 30.07 4.29 -5.19
C MET A 363 30.19 5.82 -5.15
N THR A 364 29.72 6.56 -6.16
CA THR A 364 29.63 8.04 -6.08
C THR A 364 28.65 8.47 -4.98
N VAL A 365 27.55 7.73 -4.77
CA VAL A 365 26.65 7.95 -3.61
C VAL A 365 27.36 7.64 -2.30
N TYR A 366 28.02 6.49 -2.19
CA TYR A 366 28.75 6.10 -0.98
C TYR A 366 29.87 7.09 -0.63
N ARG A 367 30.66 7.53 -1.61
CA ARG A 367 31.73 8.52 -1.46
C ARG A 367 31.20 9.86 -0.93
N LYS A 368 30.02 10.26 -1.39
CA LYS A 368 29.40 11.54 -1.01
C LYS A 368 28.87 11.56 0.43
N TYR A 369 28.37 10.45 0.94
CA TYR A 369 27.68 10.40 2.24
C TYR A 369 28.45 9.63 3.34
N CYS A 370 29.36 8.73 2.96
CA CYS A 370 29.87 7.68 3.85
C CYS A 370 31.40 7.48 3.76
N LYS A 371 32.13 8.48 3.26
CA LYS A 371 33.59 8.43 3.10
C LYS A 371 34.36 8.51 4.41
N ASP A 372 33.84 9.22 5.40
CA ASP A 372 34.60 9.60 6.60
C ASP A 372 34.48 8.55 7.71
N LYS A 373 35.62 7.97 8.12
CA LYS A 373 35.68 6.97 9.20
C LYS A 373 35.15 7.56 10.51
N ASN A 374 34.47 6.72 11.31
CA ASN A 374 33.95 7.04 12.65
C ASN A 374 32.87 8.13 12.73
N PHE A 375 32.31 8.60 11.61
CA PHE A 375 31.26 9.62 11.60
C PHE A 375 29.89 9.07 12.05
N THR A 376 28.82 9.86 11.91
CA THR A 376 27.42 9.51 12.23
C THR A 376 26.49 10.36 11.37
N PHE A 377 25.38 9.80 10.87
CA PHE A 377 24.37 10.62 10.20
C PHE A 377 23.78 11.63 11.20
N LYS A 378 23.76 12.91 10.82
CA LYS A 378 23.37 14.03 11.69
C LYS A 378 21.95 13.90 12.24
N ASP A 379 21.03 13.45 11.37
CA ASP A 379 19.60 13.35 11.64
C ASP A 379 18.94 12.40 10.62
N VAL A 380 17.63 12.18 10.78
CA VAL A 380 16.82 11.37 9.85
C VAL A 380 16.85 11.91 8.43
N TYR A 381 16.96 13.24 8.23
CA TYR A 381 16.97 13.83 6.89
C TYR A 381 18.23 13.45 6.12
N GLU A 382 19.40 13.48 6.77
CA GLU A 382 20.65 13.03 6.12
C GLU A 382 20.63 11.53 5.81
N TYR A 383 20.16 10.69 6.75
CA TYR A 383 20.05 9.25 6.55
C TYR A 383 19.07 8.88 5.42
N THR A 384 17.87 9.46 5.40
CA THR A 384 16.89 9.22 4.32
C THR A 384 17.39 9.76 2.98
N LYS A 385 18.12 10.88 2.96
CA LYS A 385 18.70 11.45 1.74
C LYS A 385 19.81 10.57 1.16
N PHE A 386 20.65 9.98 1.99
CA PHE A 386 21.61 8.96 1.58
C PHE A 386 20.89 7.74 0.99
N THR A 387 19.97 7.14 1.76
CA THR A 387 19.33 5.86 1.39
C THR A 387 18.44 5.98 0.16
N SER A 388 17.66 7.06 0.06
CA SER A 388 16.83 7.36 -1.11
C SER A 388 17.68 7.60 -2.37
N LYS A 389 18.78 8.37 -2.26
CA LYS A 389 19.69 8.56 -3.41
C LYS A 389 20.39 7.27 -3.83
N LEU A 390 20.72 6.38 -2.88
CA LEU A 390 21.27 5.07 -3.18
C LEU A 390 20.25 4.18 -3.91
N ASN A 391 18.99 4.19 -3.48
CA ASN A 391 17.91 3.45 -4.13
C ASN A 391 17.60 3.98 -5.54
N GLU A 392 17.61 5.30 -5.74
CA GLU A 392 17.49 5.92 -7.07
C GLU A 392 18.62 5.48 -8.01
N MET A 393 19.88 5.48 -7.56
CA MET A 393 21.01 5.07 -8.42
C MET A 393 21.02 3.56 -8.72
N LYS A 394 20.58 2.70 -7.78
CA LYS A 394 20.34 1.27 -8.04
C LYS A 394 19.23 1.08 -9.08
N ALA A 395 18.13 1.80 -8.92
CA ALA A 395 17.03 1.81 -9.88
C ALA A 395 17.50 2.24 -11.28
N VAL A 396 18.28 3.31 -11.39
CA VAL A 396 18.87 3.75 -12.67
C VAL A 396 19.77 2.66 -13.27
N SER A 397 20.72 2.06 -12.53
CA SER A 397 21.60 1.02 -13.09
C SER A 397 20.83 -0.17 -13.67
N ILE A 398 19.79 -0.63 -12.94
CA ILE A 398 18.94 -1.75 -13.36
C ILE A 398 18.22 -1.43 -14.69
N HIS A 399 17.74 -0.20 -14.86
CA HIS A 399 16.93 0.22 -16.02
C HIS A 399 17.75 0.81 -17.19
N MET A 400 19.07 0.98 -17.05
CA MET A 400 19.95 1.33 -18.18
C MET A 400 20.06 0.21 -19.22
N TYR A 401 19.81 -1.05 -18.84
CA TYR A 401 19.82 -2.19 -19.73
C TYR A 401 18.52 -2.27 -20.55
N THR A 402 18.60 -2.08 -21.86
CA THR A 402 17.51 -2.48 -22.76
C THR A 402 17.56 -3.99 -23.02
N ARG A 403 16.42 -4.58 -23.39
CA ARG A 403 16.30 -6.00 -23.75
C ARG A 403 15.82 -6.15 -25.18
N ASP A 404 16.29 -7.20 -25.85
CA ASP A 404 15.72 -7.60 -27.14
C ASP A 404 14.42 -8.40 -26.98
N LYS A 405 13.81 -8.77 -28.12
CA LYS A 405 12.60 -9.60 -28.20
C LYS A 405 12.72 -10.98 -27.54
N ASP A 406 13.95 -11.48 -27.32
CA ASP A 406 14.26 -12.77 -26.72
C ASP A 406 14.62 -12.61 -25.23
N GLY A 407 14.46 -11.39 -24.67
CA GLY A 407 14.71 -11.05 -23.26
C GLY A 407 16.18 -10.79 -22.90
N ARG A 408 17.11 -10.88 -23.86
CA ARG A 408 18.55 -10.71 -23.63
C ARG A 408 18.89 -9.24 -23.44
N LYS A 409 19.78 -8.92 -22.49
CA LYS A 409 20.31 -7.56 -22.30
C LYS A 409 21.12 -7.12 -23.52
N LEU A 410 20.99 -5.86 -23.92
CA LEU A 410 21.72 -5.26 -25.03
C LEU A 410 22.82 -4.31 -24.53
N ASP A 411 24.07 -4.61 -24.87
CA ASP A 411 25.24 -3.88 -24.34
C ASP A 411 25.41 -2.48 -24.92
N GLN A 412 25.08 -2.27 -26.20
CA GLN A 412 25.33 -0.99 -26.87
C GLN A 412 24.44 0.13 -26.30
N PRO A 413 23.10 -0.03 -26.18
CA PRO A 413 22.26 0.98 -25.55
C PRO A 413 22.64 1.24 -24.08
N TYR A 414 23.09 0.21 -23.34
CA TYR A 414 23.61 0.38 -21.99
C TYR A 414 24.85 1.30 -21.96
N LYS A 415 25.81 1.10 -22.87
CA LYS A 415 27.02 1.95 -23.00
C LYS A 415 26.69 3.38 -23.42
N ASP A 416 25.71 3.56 -24.31
CA ASP A 416 25.28 4.88 -24.75
C ASP A 416 24.53 5.64 -23.63
N ASN A 417 23.64 4.95 -22.91
CA ASN A 417 22.97 5.47 -21.71
C ASN A 417 23.99 5.88 -20.63
N LEU A 418 25.00 5.03 -20.39
CA LEU A 418 26.09 5.31 -19.46
C LEU A 418 26.84 6.59 -19.82
N LYS A 419 27.21 6.76 -21.10
CA LYS A 419 27.95 7.94 -21.55
C LYS A 419 27.16 9.25 -21.31
N LYS A 420 25.83 9.20 -21.37
CA LYS A 420 24.98 10.34 -21.00
C LYS A 420 24.96 10.61 -19.49
N LEU A 421 25.10 9.58 -18.66
CA LEU A 421 25.08 9.66 -17.19
C LEU A 421 26.46 9.89 -16.55
N ASP A 422 27.52 10.05 -17.35
CA ASP A 422 28.90 10.26 -16.90
C ASP A 422 29.03 11.43 -15.91
N LYS A 423 28.20 12.48 -16.05
CA LYS A 423 28.13 13.63 -15.13
C LYS A 423 27.68 13.30 -13.68
N TYR A 424 27.21 12.07 -13.42
CA TYR A 424 26.86 11.56 -12.09
C TYR A 424 27.93 10.61 -11.53
N ILE A 425 29.04 10.40 -12.26
CA ILE A 425 30.16 9.56 -11.86
C ILE A 425 31.33 10.46 -11.48
N ASP A 426 31.74 10.36 -10.22
CA ASP A 426 32.95 11.02 -9.75
C ASP A 426 34.21 10.21 -10.16
N GLU A 427 35.30 10.91 -10.52
CA GLU A 427 36.62 10.29 -10.60
C GLU A 427 37.16 9.92 -9.20
N ILE A 428 37.65 8.68 -9.10
CA ILE A 428 38.25 8.10 -7.89
C ILE A 428 39.76 8.10 -8.06
N SER A 429 40.51 8.62 -7.09
CA SER A 429 41.97 8.55 -7.14
C SER A 429 42.47 7.15 -6.75
N SER A 430 43.65 6.78 -7.28
CA SER A 430 44.30 5.52 -6.90
C SER A 430 44.70 5.49 -5.43
N ASP A 431 44.91 6.65 -4.80
CA ASP A 431 45.23 6.75 -3.37
C ASP A 431 43.98 6.59 -2.48
N GLU A 432 42.81 7.03 -2.93
CA GLU A 432 41.53 6.77 -2.26
C GLU A 432 41.26 5.25 -2.18
N ILE A 433 41.53 4.54 -3.28
CA ILE A 433 41.44 3.08 -3.35
C ILE A 433 42.46 2.40 -2.42
N LYS A 434 43.75 2.78 -2.45
CA LYS A 434 44.78 2.20 -1.58
C LYS A 434 44.47 2.37 -0.10
N ASN A 435 43.98 3.55 0.29
CA ASN A 435 43.61 3.83 1.69
C ASN A 435 42.43 2.96 2.13
N ALA A 436 41.41 2.80 1.29
CA ALA A 436 40.28 1.91 1.57
C ALA A 436 40.69 0.44 1.68
N ILE A 437 41.59 -0.04 0.81
CA ILE A 437 42.15 -1.40 0.89
C ILE A 437 42.95 -1.59 2.19
N LYS A 438 43.72 -0.59 2.61
CA LYS A 438 44.43 -0.66 3.90
C LYS A 438 43.44 -0.77 5.07
N GLU A 439 42.36 0.01 5.04
CA GLU A 439 41.32 -0.02 6.06
C GLU A 439 40.50 -1.32 6.06
N SER A 440 40.28 -1.98 4.93
CA SER A 440 39.58 -3.27 4.87
C SER A 440 40.38 -4.45 5.45
N TYR A 441 41.70 -4.30 5.64
CA TYR A 441 42.56 -5.26 6.34
C TYR A 441 42.76 -4.93 7.83
N GLU A 442 42.28 -3.77 8.31
CA GLU A 442 42.40 -3.32 9.70
C GLU A 442 41.14 -3.58 10.55
N ASN A 443 40.04 -4.04 9.92
CA ASN A 443 38.76 -4.42 10.55
C ASN A 443 38.47 -5.91 10.33
#